data_AF-A0A925MW00-F1
#
_entry.id   AF-A0A925MW00-F1
#
_cell.length_a   1.000
_cell.length_b   1.000
_cell.length_c   1.000
_cell.angle_alpha   90.00
_cell.angle_beta   90.00
_cell.angle_gamma   90.00
#
_symmetry.space_group_name_H-M   'P 1'
#
loop_
_entity.id
_entity.type
_entity.pdbx_description
1 polymer ?
#
loop_
_entity_poly.entity_id
_entity_poly.type
_entity_poly.pdbx_seq_one_letter_code
_entity_poly.pdbx_strand_id
1 'polypeptide(L)'
;MNLKMELRRRIGWVWFAVCATPAHAQETAEPWSFYGGDAAGSRYSALNRIHRGNVSALRVAWTYRTGDFGQGLAHADKMAFEATPILVDGALFLSTPTNIVIALDPATGREKWRYDPKVPRSVSYAEITSRGVTAWRDKTIDAQKNCARRIFIGTLDARLIALDASSGQPCVEFGRSGSVDLKASMNSHQAGQYLVTSPPTIFQDLVITGAAIGDNRAVELAHGTVRAFDARSGALSWSFQPLKQVPGQKAGAANAWSVFSVDAALGLIYISTGSASPDFFGGLRKGNNDYANSLIALRGSDGTVAWSRQLVHHDLWDYDLAAQPVLVDFERDGKSIAAVVQATKTGVLFIFDRESGAPINEIAERDVPRSSIEGEFASPTQPFTTTPPLASQAAITPEDAWGLTFYDRGKCRDAIRELRSEGMFTPPSLQGTIQAPGYAGGINWGSVAFDRE
;
A
#
# COMPACT_ATOMS: atom_id res chain seq x y z
N MET A 1 38.52 8.42 -89.81
CA MET A 1 37.10 8.57 -89.40
C MET A 1 36.71 7.29 -88.68
N ASN A 2 36.83 7.13 -87.35
CA ASN A 2 36.11 7.80 -86.25
C ASN A 2 34.61 7.95 -86.58
N LEU A 3 33.65 7.34 -85.86
CA LEU A 3 33.47 7.40 -84.41
C LEU A 3 32.60 6.22 -83.91
N LYS A 4 32.98 5.60 -82.78
CA LYS A 4 32.20 4.62 -82.01
C LYS A 4 31.11 5.32 -81.20
N MET A 5 29.96 4.65 -81.07
CA MET A 5 28.78 5.11 -80.34
C MET A 5 28.77 4.46 -78.93
N GLU A 6 28.82 5.29 -77.89
CA GLU A 6 28.55 4.90 -76.50
C GLU A 6 27.62 5.95 -75.88
N LEU A 7 26.52 5.52 -75.26
CA LEU A 7 25.81 6.35 -74.29
C LEU A 7 25.15 5.50 -73.18
N ARG A 8 25.91 5.36 -72.09
CA ARG A 8 25.57 5.55 -70.66
C ARG A 8 24.24 5.00 -70.10
N ARG A 9 24.34 3.92 -69.31
CA ARG A 9 23.40 3.57 -68.22
C ARG A 9 23.70 4.39 -66.96
N ARG A 10 22.70 5.04 -66.37
CA ARG A 10 22.76 5.62 -65.01
C ARG A 10 22.43 4.53 -63.99
N ILE A 11 23.34 4.25 -63.06
CA ILE A 11 23.08 3.43 -61.86
C ILE A 11 22.98 4.41 -60.69
N GLY A 12 21.78 4.57 -60.14
CA GLY A 12 21.55 5.27 -58.88
C GLY A 12 21.78 4.33 -57.71
N TRP A 13 22.64 4.72 -56.77
CA TRP A 13 22.88 3.99 -55.53
C TRP A 13 21.89 4.50 -54.48
N VAL A 14 20.98 3.65 -54.03
CA VAL A 14 20.10 3.91 -52.88
C VAL A 14 20.77 3.36 -51.63
N TRP A 15 21.16 4.25 -50.72
CA TRP A 15 21.64 3.88 -49.40
C TRP A 15 20.45 3.53 -48.50
N PHE A 16 20.31 2.26 -48.11
CA PHE A 16 19.41 1.87 -47.03
C PHE A 16 20.10 2.15 -45.70
N ALA A 17 19.68 3.21 -45.01
CA ALA A 17 20.02 3.42 -43.62
C ALA A 17 19.19 2.44 -42.77
N VAL A 18 19.84 1.39 -42.25
CA VAL A 18 19.25 0.52 -41.23
C VAL A 18 19.25 1.30 -39.92
N CYS A 19 18.11 1.89 -39.59
CA CYS A 19 17.85 2.37 -38.22
C CYS A 19 17.72 1.15 -37.31
N ALA A 20 18.81 0.76 -36.66
CA ALA A 20 18.77 -0.13 -35.53
C ALA A 20 18.13 0.62 -34.36
N THR A 21 16.85 0.37 -34.10
CA THR A 21 16.23 0.73 -32.83
C THR A 21 17.01 0.03 -31.71
N PRO A 22 17.49 0.75 -30.68
CA PRO A 22 18.10 0.08 -29.54
C PRO A 22 16.99 -0.72 -28.85
N ALA A 23 17.05 -2.04 -28.99
CA ALA A 23 16.33 -2.93 -28.10
C ALA A 23 16.84 -2.60 -26.70
N HIS A 24 16.00 -1.94 -25.90
CA HIS A 24 16.25 -1.86 -24.47
C HIS A 24 16.33 -3.31 -24.00
N ALA A 25 17.52 -3.73 -23.60
CA ALA A 25 17.68 -4.93 -22.82
C ALA A 25 16.88 -4.68 -21.53
N GLN A 26 15.65 -5.19 -21.51
CA GLN A 26 14.85 -5.25 -20.31
C GLN A 26 15.64 -6.18 -19.40
N GLU A 27 16.35 -5.58 -18.44
CA GLU A 27 16.90 -6.28 -17.28
C GLU A 27 15.79 -7.23 -16.86
N THR A 28 16.00 -8.55 -17.01
CA THR A 28 14.94 -9.53 -16.77
C THR A 28 14.60 -9.40 -15.30
N ALA A 29 13.56 -8.62 -14.99
CA ALA A 29 13.12 -8.38 -13.64
C ALA A 29 12.93 -9.75 -13.01
N GLU A 30 13.66 -10.01 -11.93
CA GLU A 30 13.51 -11.28 -11.22
C GLU A 30 12.03 -11.45 -10.86
N PRO A 31 11.45 -12.65 -11.10
CA PRO A 31 10.04 -12.85 -10.92
C PRO A 31 9.65 -12.57 -9.46
N TRP A 32 8.75 -11.61 -9.24
CA TRP A 32 8.18 -11.25 -7.92
C TRP A 32 9.16 -10.66 -6.89
N SER A 33 9.89 -9.60 -7.26
CA SER A 33 10.83 -8.90 -6.38
C SER A 33 10.20 -7.87 -5.42
N PHE A 34 8.89 -7.62 -5.55
CA PHE A 34 8.12 -6.68 -4.73
C PHE A 34 6.90 -7.36 -4.12
N TYR A 35 6.33 -6.80 -3.05
CA TYR A 35 5.08 -7.28 -2.44
C TYR A 35 3.93 -7.43 -3.46
N GLY A 36 3.79 -6.45 -4.35
CA GLY A 36 2.80 -6.45 -5.44
C GLY A 36 3.29 -7.10 -6.73
N GLY A 37 4.36 -7.91 -6.69
CA GLY A 37 5.00 -8.50 -7.87
C GLY A 37 6.00 -7.56 -8.57
N ASP A 38 5.61 -6.29 -8.74
CA ASP A 38 6.45 -5.21 -9.26
C ASP A 38 6.25 -3.90 -8.48
N ALA A 39 7.02 -2.87 -8.83
CA ALA A 39 6.95 -1.54 -8.21
C ALA A 39 5.62 -0.82 -8.49
N ALA A 40 4.89 -1.23 -9.54
CA ALA A 40 3.58 -0.70 -9.89
C ALA A 40 2.45 -1.33 -9.07
N GLY A 41 2.71 -2.45 -8.39
CA GLY A 41 1.70 -3.17 -7.63
C GLY A 41 0.74 -3.99 -8.49
N SER A 42 1.14 -4.39 -9.71
CA SER A 42 0.23 -5.03 -10.67
C SER A 42 -0.34 -6.37 -10.20
N ARG A 43 0.40 -7.08 -9.34
CA ARG A 43 0.15 -8.48 -8.94
C ARG A 43 -0.02 -9.41 -10.13
N TYR A 44 0.59 -9.07 -11.26
CA TYR A 44 0.52 -9.82 -12.49
C TYR A 44 1.79 -10.65 -12.71
N SER A 45 1.62 -11.87 -13.25
CA SER A 45 2.73 -12.69 -13.72
C SER A 45 2.45 -13.11 -15.15
N ALA A 46 3.39 -12.83 -16.06
CA ALA A 46 3.32 -13.29 -17.44
C ALA A 46 3.66 -14.79 -17.60
N LEU A 47 3.94 -15.51 -16.51
CA LEU A 47 4.24 -16.93 -16.56
C LEU A 47 2.96 -17.73 -16.83
N ASN A 48 2.94 -18.50 -17.92
CA ASN A 48 1.76 -19.25 -18.37
C ASN A 48 1.88 -20.78 -18.20
N ARG A 49 2.90 -21.27 -17.49
CA ARG A 49 3.08 -22.71 -17.25
C ARG A 49 1.89 -23.31 -16.50
N ILE A 50 1.27 -22.53 -15.62
CA ILE A 50 -0.01 -22.84 -14.98
C ILE A 50 -1.06 -21.98 -15.67
N HIS A 51 -2.11 -22.61 -16.19
CA HIS A 51 -3.18 -21.94 -16.91
C HIS A 51 -4.51 -22.67 -16.69
N ARG A 52 -5.62 -22.10 -17.19
CA ARG A 52 -6.99 -22.62 -16.97
C ARG A 52 -7.17 -24.09 -17.36
N GLY A 53 -6.37 -24.59 -18.31
CA GLY A 53 -6.42 -25.97 -18.80
C GLY A 53 -5.68 -26.99 -17.92
N ASN A 54 -4.78 -26.56 -17.03
CA ASN A 54 -3.97 -27.48 -16.20
C ASN A 54 -3.95 -27.15 -14.71
N VAL A 55 -4.57 -26.05 -14.26
CA VAL A 55 -4.59 -25.60 -12.86
C VAL A 55 -5.16 -26.67 -11.90
N SER A 56 -6.09 -27.50 -12.37
CA SER A 56 -6.66 -28.61 -11.61
C SER A 56 -5.65 -29.72 -11.27
N ALA A 57 -4.49 -29.76 -11.94
CA ALA A 57 -3.42 -30.72 -11.69
C ALA A 57 -2.37 -30.23 -10.67
N LEU A 58 -2.55 -29.04 -10.09
CA LEU A 58 -1.61 -28.50 -9.10
C LEU A 58 -1.47 -29.42 -7.88
N ARG A 59 -0.24 -29.54 -7.40
CA ARG A 59 0.10 -30.27 -6.18
C ARG A 59 1.00 -29.40 -5.32
N VAL A 60 0.88 -29.54 -4.00
CA VAL A 60 1.78 -28.89 -3.05
C VAL A 60 3.21 -29.36 -3.32
N ALA A 61 4.11 -28.43 -3.63
CA ALA A 61 5.53 -28.73 -3.83
C ALA A 61 6.25 -28.95 -2.50
N TRP A 62 6.00 -28.06 -1.53
CA TRP A 62 6.51 -28.14 -0.17
C TRP A 62 5.65 -27.26 0.76
N THR A 63 5.82 -27.41 2.07
CA THR A 63 5.19 -26.56 3.09
C THR A 63 6.24 -26.15 4.11
N TYR A 64 6.28 -24.86 4.44
CA TYR A 64 7.16 -24.31 5.45
C TYR A 64 6.35 -23.82 6.65
N ARG A 65 6.81 -24.12 7.87
CA ARG A 65 6.17 -23.66 9.11
C ARG A 65 7.08 -22.63 9.77
N THR A 66 6.62 -21.39 9.87
CA THR A 66 7.44 -20.26 10.38
C THR A 66 7.85 -20.43 11.84
N GLY A 67 7.04 -21.15 12.62
CA GLY A 67 7.24 -21.34 14.06
C GLY A 67 6.81 -20.14 14.92
N ASP A 68 6.27 -19.08 14.31
CA ASP A 68 5.83 -17.89 15.04
C ASP A 68 4.37 -18.03 15.48
N PHE A 69 4.19 -18.62 16.66
CA PHE A 69 2.88 -18.84 17.29
C PHE A 69 2.55 -17.81 18.37
N GLY A 70 3.30 -16.70 18.46
CA GLY A 70 3.01 -15.64 19.40
C GLY A 70 3.34 -15.93 20.87
N GLN A 71 4.23 -16.89 21.12
CA GLN A 71 4.63 -17.25 22.48
C GLN A 71 5.12 -16.00 23.25
N GLY A 72 4.56 -15.77 24.44
CA GLY A 72 4.88 -14.64 25.30
C GLY A 72 4.27 -13.30 24.89
N LEU A 73 3.48 -13.23 23.80
CA LEU A 73 2.77 -12.01 23.43
C LEU A 73 1.64 -11.70 24.41
N ALA A 74 1.47 -10.41 24.73
CA ALA A 74 0.34 -9.94 25.52
C ALA A 74 -1.03 -10.28 24.88
N HIS A 75 -1.12 -10.25 23.55
CA HIS A 75 -2.35 -10.49 22.78
C HIS A 75 -2.07 -11.32 21.52
N ALA A 76 -1.76 -12.61 21.68
CA ALA A 76 -1.49 -13.51 20.55
C ALA A 76 -2.71 -13.68 19.61
N ASP A 77 -3.92 -13.42 20.11
CA ASP A 77 -5.17 -13.43 19.35
C ASP A 77 -5.21 -12.38 18.23
N LYS A 78 -4.38 -11.33 18.31
CA LYS A 78 -4.28 -10.27 17.29
C LYS A 78 -3.32 -10.60 16.15
N MET A 79 -2.68 -11.77 16.17
CA MET A 79 -1.71 -12.13 15.15
C MET A 79 -2.38 -12.42 13.81
N ALA A 80 -1.86 -11.81 12.74
CA ALA A 80 -2.25 -12.10 11.37
C ALA A 80 -1.01 -12.31 10.50
N PHE A 81 -0.99 -13.40 9.72
CA PHE A 81 0.06 -13.63 8.72
C PHE A 81 -0.37 -13.04 7.38
N GLU A 82 0.12 -11.84 7.10
CA GLU A 82 -0.22 -11.07 5.89
C GLU A 82 0.92 -11.00 4.86
N ALA A 83 2.06 -11.63 5.14
CA ALA A 83 3.25 -11.49 4.32
C ALA A 83 3.08 -12.09 2.93
N THR A 84 3.43 -11.31 1.90
CA THR A 84 3.69 -11.85 0.55
C THR A 84 5.21 -12.06 0.40
N PRO A 85 5.70 -13.29 0.19
CA PRO A 85 7.12 -13.52 -0.04
C PRO A 85 7.62 -12.83 -1.31
N ILE A 86 8.84 -12.30 -1.27
CA ILE A 86 9.55 -11.80 -2.46
C ILE A 86 10.61 -12.81 -2.88
N LEU A 87 10.80 -12.99 -4.19
CA LEU A 87 11.84 -13.83 -4.75
C LEU A 87 12.91 -12.92 -5.35
N VAL A 88 14.08 -12.88 -4.70
CA VAL A 88 15.21 -12.03 -5.10
C VAL A 88 16.51 -12.80 -4.91
N ASP A 89 17.44 -12.68 -5.86
CA ASP A 89 18.78 -13.26 -5.83
C ASP A 89 18.77 -14.77 -5.48
N GLY A 90 17.79 -15.50 -6.01
CA GLY A 90 17.63 -16.94 -5.81
C GLY A 90 17.18 -17.37 -4.40
N ALA A 91 16.58 -16.47 -3.62
CA ALA A 91 16.00 -16.79 -2.31
C ALA A 91 14.58 -16.21 -2.19
N LEU A 92 13.71 -16.94 -1.48
CA LEU A 92 12.41 -16.41 -1.03
C LEU A 92 12.60 -15.74 0.33
N PHE A 93 12.23 -14.46 0.44
CA PHE A 93 12.24 -13.73 1.70
C PHE A 93 10.82 -13.43 2.16
N LEU A 94 10.55 -13.64 3.45
CA LEU A 94 9.28 -13.32 4.09
C LEU A 94 9.49 -12.87 5.54
N SER A 95 8.50 -12.17 6.08
CA SER A 95 8.42 -11.83 7.49
C SER A 95 7.28 -12.57 8.18
N THR A 96 7.40 -12.79 9.48
CA THR A 96 6.32 -13.31 10.33
C THR A 96 5.57 -12.15 11.01
N PRO A 97 4.43 -12.39 11.70
CA PRO A 97 3.68 -11.32 12.35
C PRO A 97 4.46 -10.60 13.45
N THR A 98 5.46 -11.27 14.06
CA THR A 98 6.39 -10.64 15.02
C THR A 98 7.72 -10.18 14.39
N ASN A 99 7.70 -9.93 13.08
CA ASN A 99 8.78 -9.40 12.26
C ASN A 99 10.04 -10.29 12.16
N ILE A 100 9.94 -11.60 12.44
CA ILE A 100 11.04 -12.52 12.17
C ILE A 100 11.22 -12.59 10.65
N VAL A 101 12.41 -12.27 10.15
CA VAL A 101 12.74 -12.36 8.73
C VAL A 101 13.34 -13.72 8.45
N ILE A 102 12.85 -14.38 7.40
CA ILE A 102 13.23 -15.74 7.03
C ILE A 102 13.59 -15.74 5.54
N ALA A 103 14.75 -16.31 5.23
CA ALA A 103 15.13 -16.62 3.86
C ALA A 103 15.02 -18.12 3.61
N LEU A 104 14.37 -18.51 2.52
CA LEU A 104 14.17 -19.89 2.10
C LEU A 104 14.81 -20.14 0.74
N ASP A 105 15.21 -21.39 0.53
CA ASP A 105 15.44 -21.92 -0.81
C ASP A 105 14.09 -22.08 -1.55
N PRO A 106 13.90 -21.43 -2.72
CA PRO A 106 12.61 -21.43 -3.41
C PRO A 106 12.17 -22.81 -3.92
N ALA A 107 13.12 -23.68 -4.25
CA ALA A 107 12.83 -24.99 -4.82
C ALA A 107 12.42 -26.01 -3.74
N THR A 108 13.01 -25.91 -2.55
CA THR A 108 12.88 -26.93 -1.49
C THR A 108 12.13 -26.45 -0.26
N GLY A 109 11.97 -25.14 -0.06
CA GLY A 109 11.43 -24.55 1.16
C GLY A 109 12.37 -24.64 2.36
N ARG A 110 13.64 -25.06 2.17
CA ARG A 110 14.63 -25.16 3.25
C ARG A 110 15.04 -23.77 3.73
N GLU A 111 15.03 -23.56 5.04
CA GLU A 111 15.53 -22.33 5.66
C GLU A 111 17.03 -22.15 5.36
N LYS A 112 17.38 -21.00 4.78
CA LYS A 112 18.76 -20.56 4.55
C LYS A 112 19.28 -19.83 5.79
N TRP A 113 18.50 -18.88 6.29
CA TRP A 113 18.78 -18.13 7.51
C TRP A 113 17.49 -17.56 8.11
N ARG A 114 17.58 -17.15 9.37
CA ARG A 114 16.52 -16.50 10.14
C ARG A 114 17.09 -15.37 10.97
N TYR A 115 16.39 -14.24 11.00
CA TYR A 115 16.68 -13.12 11.87
C TYR A 115 15.45 -12.79 12.72
N ASP A 116 15.61 -12.88 14.05
CA ASP A 116 14.57 -12.46 15.00
C ASP A 116 14.95 -11.09 15.58
N PRO A 117 14.20 -10.02 15.26
CA PRO A 117 14.50 -8.67 15.75
C PRO A 117 14.26 -8.49 17.25
N LYS A 118 13.73 -9.51 17.95
CA LYS A 118 13.42 -9.50 19.39
C LYS A 118 12.45 -8.38 19.78
N VAL A 119 11.38 -8.20 18.99
CA VAL A 119 10.31 -7.26 19.35
C VAL A 119 9.78 -7.57 20.76
N PRO A 120 9.64 -6.57 21.65
CA PRO A 120 9.18 -6.77 23.03
C PRO A 120 7.82 -7.47 23.13
N ARG A 121 7.82 -8.74 23.57
CA ARG A 121 6.61 -9.56 23.59
C ARG A 121 5.56 -9.09 24.63
N SER A 122 6.00 -8.42 25.69
CA SER A 122 5.13 -7.90 26.76
C SER A 122 4.34 -6.63 26.39
N VAL A 123 4.66 -6.00 25.25
CA VAL A 123 3.97 -4.78 24.81
C VAL A 123 2.63 -5.14 24.16
N SER A 124 1.57 -4.41 24.53
CA SER A 124 0.28 -4.49 23.85
C SER A 124 0.30 -3.64 22.57
N TYR A 125 0.63 -4.28 21.46
CA TYR A 125 0.61 -3.63 20.14
C TYR A 125 -0.83 -3.38 19.64
N ALA A 126 -1.01 -2.32 18.86
CA ALA A 126 -2.27 -2.00 18.18
C ALA A 126 -2.66 -3.13 17.22
N GLU A 127 -1.69 -3.57 16.43
CA GLU A 127 -1.74 -4.71 15.52
C GLU A 127 -0.52 -5.61 15.70
N ILE A 128 -0.64 -6.90 15.38
CA ILE A 128 0.49 -7.84 15.38
C ILE A 128 0.55 -8.49 14.00
N THR A 129 1.04 -7.74 13.03
CA THR A 129 1.12 -8.15 11.63
C THR A 129 2.35 -7.59 10.93
N SER A 130 2.75 -8.24 9.84
CA SER A 130 3.78 -7.79 8.92
C SER A 130 3.46 -8.28 7.51
N ARG A 131 3.45 -7.36 6.54
CA ARG A 131 3.09 -7.67 5.14
C ARG A 131 4.29 -8.06 4.27
N GLY A 132 5.50 -7.97 4.81
CA GLY A 132 6.69 -8.49 4.13
C GLY A 132 7.94 -7.65 4.36
N VAL A 133 8.87 -7.81 3.43
CA VAL A 133 10.17 -7.15 3.39
C VAL A 133 10.42 -6.58 2.00
N THR A 134 11.45 -5.76 1.87
CA THR A 134 11.85 -5.18 0.58
C THR A 134 13.33 -5.39 0.34
N ALA A 135 13.69 -5.74 -0.90
CA ALA A 135 15.07 -5.89 -1.32
C ALA A 135 15.62 -4.61 -1.93
N TRP A 136 16.91 -4.36 -1.73
CA TRP A 136 17.66 -3.30 -2.38
C TRP A 136 19.07 -3.78 -2.69
N ARG A 137 19.66 -3.24 -3.76
CA ARG A 137 21.02 -3.56 -4.16
C ARG A 137 21.81 -2.26 -4.35
N ASP A 138 22.93 -2.18 -3.66
CA ASP A 138 23.92 -1.15 -3.88
C ASP A 138 24.64 -1.39 -5.21
N LYS A 139 24.41 -0.52 -6.18
CA LYS A 139 25.05 -0.59 -7.50
C LYS A 139 26.50 -0.08 -7.49
N THR A 140 26.97 0.50 -6.39
CA THR A 140 28.30 1.13 -6.27
C THR A 140 29.38 0.22 -5.69
N ILE A 141 28.99 -0.91 -5.11
CA ILE A 141 29.91 -1.91 -4.54
C ILE A 141 29.65 -3.29 -5.14
N ASP A 142 30.65 -4.16 -5.06
CA ASP A 142 30.54 -5.54 -5.55
C ASP A 142 29.40 -6.28 -4.83
N ALA A 143 28.53 -6.94 -5.59
CA ALA A 143 27.38 -7.71 -5.12
C ALA A 143 27.71 -8.81 -4.09
N GLN A 144 28.96 -9.27 -4.07
CA GLN A 144 29.47 -10.27 -3.13
C GLN A 144 29.93 -9.67 -1.80
N LYS A 145 30.07 -8.34 -1.71
CA LYS A 145 30.38 -7.70 -0.43
C LYS A 145 29.16 -7.76 0.49
N ASN A 146 29.44 -7.90 1.79
CA ASN A 146 28.42 -7.81 2.83
C ASN A 146 27.64 -6.50 2.63
N CYS A 147 26.31 -6.60 2.75
CA CYS A 147 25.39 -5.48 2.66
C CYS A 147 25.37 -4.75 1.32
N ALA A 148 25.97 -5.31 0.25
CA ALA A 148 25.71 -4.90 -1.12
C ALA A 148 24.27 -5.23 -1.54
N ARG A 149 23.70 -6.28 -0.97
CA ARG A 149 22.29 -6.65 -1.12
C ARG A 149 21.64 -6.63 0.25
N ARG A 150 20.58 -5.84 0.39
CA ARG A 150 19.93 -5.60 1.67
C ARG A 150 18.46 -6.01 1.61
N ILE A 151 17.99 -6.59 2.70
CA ILE A 151 16.59 -6.82 3.00
C ILE A 151 16.19 -5.85 4.10
N PHE A 152 15.21 -5.00 3.80
CA PHE A 152 14.66 -4.03 4.74
C PHE A 152 13.35 -4.53 5.34
N ILE A 153 13.17 -4.26 6.63
CA ILE A 153 11.93 -4.54 7.36
C ILE A 153 11.61 -3.40 8.32
N GLY A 154 10.33 -3.01 8.34
CA GLY A 154 9.74 -2.24 9.43
C GLY A 154 9.16 -3.15 10.51
N THR A 155 9.27 -2.73 11.77
CA THR A 155 8.92 -3.59 12.92
C THR A 155 7.82 -2.99 13.80
N LEU A 156 7.17 -3.87 14.57
CA LEU A 156 6.15 -3.50 15.56
C LEU A 156 6.68 -2.56 16.64
N ASP A 157 7.98 -2.58 16.95
CA ASP A 157 8.58 -1.63 17.91
C ASP A 157 9.16 -0.37 17.25
N ALA A 158 8.78 -0.12 16.00
CA ALA A 158 9.08 1.06 15.21
C ALA A 158 10.57 1.23 14.86
N ARG A 159 11.24 0.11 14.54
CA ARG A 159 12.56 0.13 13.91
C ARG A 159 12.44 -0.14 12.43
N LEU A 160 13.25 0.57 11.64
CA LEU A 160 13.61 0.18 10.28
C LEU A 160 14.95 -0.55 10.34
N ILE A 161 15.00 -1.80 9.90
CA ILE A 161 16.19 -2.67 10.00
C ILE A 161 16.68 -3.01 8.60
N ALA A 162 18.00 -3.02 8.42
CA ALA A 162 18.67 -3.47 7.20
C ALA A 162 19.47 -4.74 7.47
N LEU A 163 19.19 -5.81 6.74
CA LEU A 163 19.86 -7.10 6.84
C LEU A 163 20.60 -7.41 5.54
N ASP A 164 21.77 -8.02 5.63
CA ASP A 164 22.44 -8.60 4.47
C ASP A 164 21.62 -9.75 3.89
N ALA A 165 21.32 -9.71 2.58
CA ALA A 165 20.43 -10.68 1.95
C ALA A 165 20.98 -12.12 1.96
N SER A 166 22.31 -12.29 2.02
CA SER A 166 22.95 -13.60 1.96
C SER A 166 23.03 -14.30 3.32
N SER A 167 23.21 -13.53 4.39
CA SER A 167 23.51 -14.04 5.73
C SER A 167 22.44 -13.72 6.79
N GLY A 168 21.56 -12.76 6.53
CA GLY A 168 20.58 -12.26 7.49
C GLY A 168 21.19 -11.42 8.61
N GLN A 169 22.48 -11.10 8.54
CA GLN A 169 23.15 -10.29 9.56
C GLN A 169 22.80 -8.80 9.39
N PRO A 170 22.60 -8.04 10.48
CA PRO A 170 22.38 -6.61 10.40
C PRO A 170 23.53 -5.87 9.70
N CYS A 171 23.18 -4.96 8.80
CA CYS A 171 24.14 -4.10 8.11
C CYS A 171 24.58 -2.98 9.03
N VAL A 172 25.70 -3.18 9.75
CA VAL A 172 26.14 -2.31 10.85
C VAL A 172 26.29 -0.82 10.50
N GLU A 173 26.53 -0.50 9.23
CA GLU A 173 26.64 0.87 8.70
C GLU A 173 25.29 1.58 8.55
N PHE A 174 24.18 0.85 8.61
CA PHE A 174 22.84 1.41 8.51
C PHE A 174 22.34 1.85 9.89
N GLY A 175 22.09 3.15 10.04
CA GLY A 175 21.63 3.75 11.28
C GLY A 175 22.57 3.45 12.45
N ARG A 176 21.99 2.94 13.55
CA ARG A 176 22.73 2.44 14.70
C ARG A 176 22.71 0.91 14.69
N SER A 177 23.85 0.33 14.30
CA SER A 177 24.08 -1.13 14.31
C SER A 177 23.07 -1.92 13.46
N GLY A 178 22.72 -1.40 12.29
CA GLY A 178 21.77 -2.02 11.36
C GLY A 178 20.32 -1.61 11.53
N SER A 179 20.04 -0.59 12.35
CA SER A 179 18.67 -0.15 12.61
C SER A 179 18.52 1.36 12.79
N VAL A 180 17.39 1.90 12.36
CA VAL A 180 16.93 3.27 12.63
C VAL A 180 15.72 3.21 13.55
N ASP A 181 15.73 3.97 14.64
CA ASP A 181 14.57 4.15 15.52
C ASP A 181 13.65 5.24 14.96
N LEU A 182 12.46 4.85 14.50
CA LEU A 182 11.49 5.75 13.87
C LEU A 182 10.75 6.63 14.89
N LYS A 183 10.94 6.39 16.19
CA LYS A 183 10.35 7.19 17.27
C LYS A 183 11.26 8.32 17.75
N ALA A 184 12.53 8.31 17.38
CA ALA A 184 13.54 9.22 17.93
C ALA A 184 13.21 10.72 17.74
N SER A 185 12.45 11.07 16.69
CA SER A 185 12.00 12.45 16.41
C SER A 185 10.59 12.77 16.89
N MET A 186 9.95 11.88 17.66
CA MET A 186 8.56 12.01 18.09
C MET A 186 8.46 12.54 19.53
N ASN A 187 7.68 13.60 19.72
CA ASN A 187 7.51 14.26 21.03
C ASN A 187 6.75 13.42 22.06
N SER A 188 5.90 12.50 21.62
CA SER A 188 5.16 11.57 22.47
C SER A 188 4.83 10.30 21.68
N HIS A 189 5.01 9.14 22.29
CA HIS A 189 4.62 7.87 21.71
C HIS A 189 4.20 6.91 22.83
N GLN A 190 2.98 6.39 22.73
CA GLN A 190 2.56 5.28 23.57
C GLN A 190 3.14 3.98 22.99
N ALA A 191 3.73 3.16 23.84
CA ALA A 191 4.28 1.87 23.43
C ALA A 191 3.21 1.05 22.70
N GLY A 192 3.59 0.48 21.57
CA GLY A 192 2.70 -0.35 20.75
C GLY A 192 1.65 0.40 19.94
N GLN A 193 1.66 1.74 19.90
CA GLN A 193 0.71 2.52 19.08
C GLN A 193 1.29 3.07 17.78
N TYR A 194 2.62 3.15 17.65
CA TYR A 194 3.29 3.53 16.40
C TYR A 194 4.12 2.33 15.94
N LEU A 195 3.75 1.75 14.80
CA LEU A 195 4.22 0.48 14.28
C LEU A 195 4.62 0.65 12.81
N VAL A 196 5.29 -0.33 12.23
CA VAL A 196 5.39 -0.48 10.77
C VAL A 196 4.91 -1.86 10.38
N THR A 197 3.76 -1.93 9.70
CA THR A 197 3.11 -3.20 9.33
C THR A 197 3.35 -3.57 7.87
N SER A 198 3.63 -2.60 6.99
CA SER A 198 3.93 -2.83 5.58
C SER A 198 5.43 -2.78 5.27
N PRO A 199 5.91 -3.49 4.24
CA PRO A 199 7.28 -3.37 3.77
C PRO A 199 7.59 -1.91 3.35
N PRO A 200 8.80 -1.40 3.64
CA PRO A 200 9.26 -0.13 3.08
C PRO A 200 9.32 -0.19 1.55
N THR A 201 9.28 0.95 0.89
CA THR A 201 9.41 1.04 -0.57
C THR A 201 10.78 1.61 -0.94
N ILE A 202 11.35 1.16 -2.05
CA ILE A 202 12.60 1.67 -2.59
C ILE A 202 12.32 2.66 -3.72
N PHE A 203 12.95 3.82 -3.66
CA PHE A 203 13.08 4.73 -4.80
C PHE A 203 14.56 5.11 -4.94
N GLN A 204 15.20 4.63 -6.01
CA GLN A 204 16.66 4.77 -6.20
C GLN A 204 17.42 4.21 -4.99
N ASP A 205 18.16 5.06 -4.28
CA ASP A 205 18.93 4.72 -3.08
C ASP A 205 18.23 5.16 -1.78
N LEU A 206 16.92 5.42 -1.84
CA LEU A 206 16.11 5.75 -0.67
C LEU A 206 15.23 4.56 -0.28
N VAL A 207 15.20 4.27 1.02
CA VAL A 207 14.24 3.38 1.67
C VAL A 207 13.18 4.22 2.39
N ILE A 208 11.92 3.99 2.04
CA ILE A 208 10.82 4.91 2.34
C ILE A 208 9.75 4.14 3.09
N THR A 209 9.36 4.63 4.26
CA THR A 209 8.39 3.97 5.12
C THR A 209 7.36 4.94 5.64
N GLY A 210 6.11 4.50 5.66
CA GLY A 210 5.07 5.08 6.51
C GLY A 210 5.04 4.41 7.88
N ALA A 211 3.86 4.42 8.49
CA ALA A 211 3.61 3.80 9.79
C ALA A 211 2.16 3.30 9.88
N ALA A 212 1.91 2.34 10.76
CA ALA A 212 0.59 2.03 11.26
C ALA A 212 0.42 2.65 12.66
N ILE A 213 -0.73 3.26 12.89
CA ILE A 213 -1.05 3.96 14.13
C ILE A 213 -2.32 3.34 14.71
N GLY A 214 -2.40 3.15 16.02
CA GLY A 214 -3.62 2.71 16.71
C GLY A 214 -4.67 3.83 16.78
N ASP A 215 -5.06 4.38 15.63
CA ASP A 215 -6.01 5.48 15.38
C ASP A 215 -7.37 5.31 16.05
N ASN A 216 -7.89 4.08 16.10
CA ASN A 216 -9.18 3.77 16.72
C ASN A 216 -9.20 3.79 18.26
N ARG A 217 -8.11 4.17 18.94
CA ARG A 217 -8.00 4.10 20.42
C ARG A 217 -7.88 5.41 21.15
N ALA A 218 -7.52 6.50 20.47
CA ALA A 218 -7.29 7.78 21.13
C ALA A 218 -7.47 8.98 20.19
N VAL A 219 -7.58 10.16 20.78
CA VAL A 219 -7.74 11.43 20.07
C VAL A 219 -6.39 11.97 19.60
N GLU A 220 -5.47 12.18 20.54
CA GLU A 220 -4.14 12.75 20.30
C GLU A 220 -3.13 11.63 20.08
N LEU A 221 -2.94 11.26 18.82
CA LEU A 221 -2.02 10.21 18.39
C LEU A 221 -0.84 10.78 17.63
N ALA A 222 0.16 9.93 17.41
CA ALA A 222 1.27 10.24 16.51
C ALA A 222 0.74 10.64 15.12
N HIS A 223 1.50 11.49 14.42
CA HIS A 223 1.19 11.79 13.04
C HIS A 223 1.72 10.69 12.13
N GLY A 224 1.00 10.43 11.06
CA GLY A 224 1.29 9.46 10.01
C GLY A 224 2.46 9.80 9.09
N THR A 225 3.53 10.37 9.63
CA THR A 225 4.67 10.89 8.86
C THR A 225 5.32 9.79 8.04
N VAL A 226 5.42 10.02 6.73
CA VAL A 226 6.21 9.21 5.79
C VAL A 226 7.64 9.74 5.78
N ARG A 227 8.63 8.84 5.82
CA ARG A 227 10.04 9.20 5.90
C ARG A 227 10.86 8.41 4.88
N ALA A 228 11.82 9.08 4.27
CA ALA A 228 12.83 8.47 3.41
C ALA A 228 14.19 8.53 4.08
N PHE A 229 14.91 7.40 4.03
CA PHE A 229 16.26 7.28 4.54
C PHE A 229 17.18 6.82 3.41
N ASP A 230 18.43 7.28 3.43
CA ASP A 230 19.46 6.72 2.56
C ASP A 230 19.63 5.22 2.86
N ALA A 231 19.52 4.37 1.84
CA ALA A 231 19.51 2.91 1.97
C ALA A 231 20.86 2.35 2.48
N ARG A 232 21.95 3.11 2.37
CA ARG A 232 23.29 2.71 2.83
C ARG A 232 23.51 3.03 4.30
N SER A 233 23.26 4.27 4.67
CA SER A 233 23.62 4.85 5.97
C SER A 233 22.45 4.92 6.94
N GLY A 234 21.20 4.85 6.48
CA GLY A 234 20.02 5.10 7.29
C GLY A 234 19.84 6.57 7.69
N ALA A 235 20.58 7.50 7.07
CA ALA A 235 20.40 8.93 7.30
C ALA A 235 19.04 9.40 6.76
N LEU A 236 18.30 10.18 7.55
CA LEU A 236 17.04 10.78 7.12
C LEU A 236 17.30 11.74 5.95
N SER A 237 16.66 11.50 4.82
CA SER A 237 16.73 12.36 3.63
C SER A 237 15.60 13.39 3.63
N TRP A 238 14.36 12.92 3.77
CA TRP A 238 13.18 13.79 3.82
C TRP A 238 12.05 13.15 4.63
N SER A 239 11.08 13.98 5.01
CA SER A 239 9.85 13.55 5.67
C SER A 239 8.64 14.31 5.17
N PHE A 240 7.52 13.62 4.96
CA PHE A 240 6.22 14.18 4.63
C PHE A 240 5.23 13.92 5.77
N GLN A 241 4.62 14.99 6.29
CA GLN A 241 3.59 14.89 7.32
C GLN A 241 2.22 15.24 6.71
N PRO A 242 1.27 14.28 6.62
CA PRO A 242 -0.01 14.53 5.96
C PRO A 242 -0.87 15.53 6.74
N LEU A 243 -0.96 15.43 8.06
CA LEU A 243 -1.77 16.37 8.84
C LEU A 243 -1.03 17.66 9.19
N LYS A 244 -1.60 18.78 8.75
CA LYS A 244 -1.22 20.11 9.23
C LYS A 244 -1.79 20.33 10.62
N GLN A 245 -0.98 20.87 11.51
CA GLN A 245 -1.42 21.23 12.84
C GLN A 245 -2.29 22.50 12.77
N VAL A 246 -3.54 22.40 13.18
CA VAL A 246 -4.47 23.52 13.27
C VAL A 246 -4.61 23.93 14.73
N PRO A 247 -4.36 25.20 15.11
CA PRO A 247 -4.51 25.65 16.50
C PRO A 247 -5.89 25.34 17.06
N GLY A 248 -5.92 24.72 18.26
CA GLY A 248 -7.14 24.35 18.96
C GLY A 248 -7.78 23.03 18.50
N GLN A 249 -7.29 22.41 17.42
CA GLN A 249 -7.71 21.07 17.02
C GLN A 249 -6.87 20.00 17.70
N LYS A 250 -7.49 18.83 17.92
CA LYS A 250 -6.84 17.63 18.44
C LYS A 250 -7.04 16.49 17.45
N ALA A 251 -5.98 16.15 16.74
CA ALA A 251 -5.95 15.09 15.74
C ALA A 251 -4.54 14.51 15.62
N GLY A 252 -4.48 13.25 15.18
CA GLY A 252 -3.27 12.55 14.77
C GLY A 252 -3.61 11.59 13.63
N ALA A 253 -2.83 10.53 13.47
CA ALA A 253 -2.99 9.54 12.40
C ALA A 253 -2.79 10.13 10.99
N ALA A 254 -3.75 9.92 10.08
CA ALA A 254 -3.59 10.07 8.63
C ALA A 254 -2.38 9.29 8.08
N ASN A 255 -2.15 8.12 8.65
CA ASN A 255 -0.97 7.32 8.39
C ASN A 255 -1.05 6.55 7.07
N ALA A 256 0.08 6.49 6.38
CA ALA A 256 0.26 5.66 5.20
C ALA A 256 0.76 4.28 5.63
N TRP A 257 -0.15 3.44 6.11
CA TRP A 257 0.17 2.12 6.66
C TRP A 257 0.19 1.01 5.62
N SER A 258 -0.39 1.24 4.43
CA SER A 258 -0.38 0.30 3.32
C SER A 258 0.91 0.36 2.50
N VAL A 259 1.01 -0.52 1.50
CA VAL A 259 2.14 -0.61 0.58
C VAL A 259 2.09 0.51 -0.45
N PHE A 260 3.24 1.11 -0.76
CA PHE A 260 3.34 2.19 -1.74
C PHE A 260 3.69 1.64 -3.13
N SER A 261 3.38 2.43 -4.16
CA SER A 261 3.79 2.15 -5.54
C SER A 261 4.72 3.22 -6.07
N VAL A 262 5.55 2.87 -7.04
CA VAL A 262 6.60 3.74 -7.57
C VAL A 262 6.54 3.77 -9.09
N ASP A 263 6.48 4.98 -9.63
CA ASP A 263 6.81 5.25 -11.02
C ASP A 263 8.21 5.87 -11.09
N ALA A 264 9.20 5.04 -11.39
CA ALA A 264 10.59 5.48 -11.47
C ALA A 264 10.84 6.46 -12.63
N ALA A 265 10.04 6.38 -13.71
CA ALA A 265 10.20 7.25 -14.87
C ALA A 265 9.70 8.66 -14.58
N LEU A 266 8.59 8.79 -13.84
CA LEU A 266 8.05 10.08 -13.39
C LEU A 266 8.73 10.62 -12.13
N GLY A 267 9.52 9.79 -11.44
CA GLY A 267 10.10 10.12 -10.16
C GLY A 267 9.04 10.28 -9.06
N LEU A 268 7.94 9.54 -9.16
CA LEU A 268 6.78 9.66 -8.28
C LEU A 268 6.59 8.40 -7.42
N ILE A 269 6.17 8.64 -6.18
CA ILE A 269 5.77 7.61 -5.22
C ILE A 269 4.33 7.88 -4.85
N TYR A 270 3.49 6.85 -4.96
CA TYR A 270 2.08 6.93 -4.67
C TYR A 270 1.83 6.30 -3.31
N ILE A 271 1.34 7.12 -2.39
CA ILE A 271 0.94 6.70 -1.05
C ILE A 271 -0.56 6.90 -0.87
N SER A 272 -1.13 6.11 0.01
CA SER A 272 -2.52 6.22 0.41
C SER A 272 -2.59 6.39 1.93
N THR A 273 -3.36 7.37 2.40
CA THR A 273 -3.46 7.71 3.82
C THR A 273 -4.77 7.27 4.43
N GLY A 274 -4.73 6.95 5.72
CA GLY A 274 -5.91 6.67 6.54
C GLY A 274 -6.64 7.91 7.04
N SER A 275 -7.64 7.67 7.90
CA SER A 275 -8.40 8.66 8.65
C SER A 275 -7.53 9.52 9.55
N ALA A 276 -8.04 10.70 9.89
CA ALA A 276 -7.50 11.46 11.02
C ALA A 276 -8.17 10.96 12.31
N SER A 277 -7.38 10.77 13.37
CA SER A 277 -7.92 10.35 14.65
C SER A 277 -8.66 11.51 15.35
N PRO A 278 -9.71 11.24 16.15
CA PRO A 278 -10.31 9.93 16.40
C PRO A 278 -11.26 9.53 15.25
N ASP A 279 -11.34 8.25 14.90
CA ASP A 279 -11.99 7.80 13.66
C ASP A 279 -13.50 8.08 13.60
N PHE A 280 -14.24 7.73 14.65
CA PHE A 280 -15.71 7.76 14.65
C PHE A 280 -16.31 9.03 15.28
N PHE A 281 -15.52 10.09 15.47
CA PHE A 281 -16.01 11.38 15.95
C PHE A 281 -15.21 12.57 15.40
N GLY A 282 -15.93 13.52 14.79
CA GLY A 282 -15.32 14.63 14.05
C GLY A 282 -15.08 15.94 14.82
N GLY A 283 -15.71 16.10 15.98
CA GLY A 283 -15.88 17.41 16.63
C GLY A 283 -14.57 18.11 17.06
N LEU A 284 -13.49 17.35 17.25
CA LEU A 284 -12.17 17.85 17.68
C LEU A 284 -11.23 18.21 16.53
N ARG A 285 -11.62 17.89 15.29
CA ARG A 285 -10.79 17.99 14.09
C ARG A 285 -11.56 18.57 12.90
N LYS A 286 -12.32 19.65 13.15
CA LYS A 286 -13.26 20.23 12.18
C LYS A 286 -12.59 20.61 10.85
N GLY A 287 -13.34 20.44 9.76
CA GLY A 287 -12.85 20.64 8.39
C GLY A 287 -12.38 19.33 7.74
N ASN A 288 -11.90 19.39 6.50
CA ASN A 288 -11.70 18.19 5.69
C ASN A 288 -10.54 17.28 6.12
N ASN A 289 -9.69 17.71 7.05
CA ASN A 289 -8.48 17.00 7.45
C ASN A 289 -7.57 16.74 6.23
N ASP A 290 -7.15 17.82 5.55
CA ASP A 290 -6.34 17.75 4.32
C ASP A 290 -5.25 16.68 4.39
N TYR A 291 -5.12 15.91 3.31
CA TYR A 291 -4.25 14.73 3.16
C TYR A 291 -4.60 13.49 4.00
N ALA A 292 -5.62 13.50 4.86
CA ALA A 292 -6.25 12.26 5.34
C ALA A 292 -7.14 11.66 4.25
N ASN A 293 -7.33 10.33 4.29
CA ASN A 293 -8.11 9.55 3.32
C ASN A 293 -7.82 9.96 1.86
N SER A 294 -6.53 10.11 1.54
CA SER A 294 -6.08 10.70 0.28
C SER A 294 -5.10 9.79 -0.48
N LEU A 295 -5.25 9.76 -1.80
CA LEU A 295 -4.20 9.31 -2.71
C LEU A 295 -3.25 10.49 -2.96
N ILE A 296 -1.97 10.29 -2.72
CA ILE A 296 -0.97 11.36 -2.79
C ILE A 296 0.20 10.88 -3.64
N ALA A 297 0.58 11.66 -4.65
CA ALA A 297 1.82 11.49 -5.38
C ALA A 297 2.90 12.40 -4.80
N LEU A 298 3.95 11.80 -4.25
CA LEU A 298 5.13 12.48 -3.74
C LEU A 298 6.26 12.40 -4.75
N ARG A 299 7.04 13.47 -4.87
CA ARG A 299 8.34 13.44 -5.54
C ARG A 299 9.29 12.55 -4.73
N GLY A 300 9.79 11.48 -5.33
CA GLY A 300 10.63 10.51 -4.64
C GLY A 300 11.94 11.10 -4.10
N SER A 301 12.45 12.16 -4.73
CA SER A 301 13.71 12.81 -4.37
C SER A 301 13.67 13.63 -3.08
N ASP A 302 12.54 14.27 -2.78
CA ASP A 302 12.44 15.26 -1.68
C ASP A 302 11.15 15.18 -0.84
N GLY A 303 10.22 14.29 -1.21
CA GLY A 303 8.97 14.10 -0.51
C GLY A 303 7.95 15.22 -0.70
N THR A 304 8.17 16.16 -1.63
CA THR A 304 7.21 17.21 -1.94
C THR A 304 5.98 16.63 -2.66
N VAL A 305 4.80 17.20 -2.39
CA VAL A 305 3.55 16.76 -3.02
C VAL A 305 3.53 17.25 -4.47
N ALA A 306 3.54 16.32 -5.43
CA ALA A 306 3.30 16.63 -6.84
C ALA A 306 1.80 16.90 -7.08
N TRP A 307 0.94 16.04 -6.54
CA TRP A 307 -0.50 16.22 -6.50
C TRP A 307 -1.13 15.33 -5.43
N SER A 308 -2.38 15.62 -5.05
CA SER A 308 -3.18 14.77 -4.14
C SER A 308 -4.67 14.78 -4.49
N ARG A 309 -5.39 13.72 -4.09
CA ARG A 309 -6.84 13.57 -4.22
C ARG A 309 -7.39 12.96 -2.94
N GLN A 310 -8.18 13.73 -2.19
CA GLN A 310 -8.92 13.23 -1.04
C GLN A 310 -10.18 12.51 -1.52
N LEU A 311 -10.39 11.27 -1.05
CA LEU A 311 -11.47 10.39 -1.51
C LEU A 311 -12.53 10.13 -0.43
N VAL A 312 -12.27 10.57 0.81
CA VAL A 312 -13.28 10.69 1.87
C VAL A 312 -13.03 12.01 2.61
N HIS A 313 -14.02 12.89 2.62
CA HIS A 313 -13.97 14.16 3.32
C HIS A 313 -14.36 13.98 4.78
N HIS A 314 -13.52 14.45 5.70
CA HIS A 314 -13.79 14.42 7.13
C HIS A 314 -14.33 13.05 7.59
N ASP A 315 -13.50 12.01 7.43
CA ASP A 315 -13.91 10.64 7.67
C ASP A 315 -14.48 10.44 9.08
N LEU A 316 -15.57 9.69 9.19
CA LEU A 316 -16.26 9.31 10.43
C LEU A 316 -16.47 7.79 10.52
N TRP A 317 -15.83 7.03 9.62
CA TRP A 317 -16.17 5.64 9.33
C TRP A 317 -14.96 4.70 9.34
N ASP A 318 -13.74 5.20 9.50
CA ASP A 318 -12.51 4.43 9.25
C ASP A 318 -12.53 3.84 7.81
N TYR A 319 -12.77 4.73 6.84
CA TYR A 319 -12.66 4.43 5.43
C TYR A 319 -11.27 4.84 4.90
N ASP A 320 -10.24 4.38 5.58
CA ASP A 320 -8.86 4.41 5.12
C ASP A 320 -8.72 3.99 3.66
N LEU A 321 -7.80 4.65 2.95
CA LEU A 321 -7.35 4.20 1.65
C LEU A 321 -6.31 3.09 1.82
N ALA A 322 -6.80 1.94 2.23
CA ALA A 322 -5.98 0.83 2.68
C ALA A 322 -5.32 0.02 1.56
N ALA A 323 -5.81 0.09 0.33
CA ALA A 323 -5.23 -0.66 -0.79
C ALA A 323 -3.98 0.03 -1.35
N GLN A 324 -2.97 -0.75 -1.72
CA GLN A 324 -1.83 -0.27 -2.51
C GLN A 324 -2.34 0.41 -3.79
N PRO A 325 -1.98 1.66 -4.09
CA PRO A 325 -2.28 2.29 -5.38
C PRO A 325 -1.67 1.48 -6.51
N VAL A 326 -2.43 1.08 -7.54
CA VAL A 326 -1.91 0.23 -8.63
C VAL A 326 -1.66 1.07 -9.87
N LEU A 327 -0.44 1.04 -10.40
CA LEU A 327 -0.10 1.72 -11.65
C LEU A 327 -0.40 0.81 -12.82
N VAL A 328 -1.19 1.30 -13.76
CA VAL A 328 -1.65 0.53 -14.91
C VAL A 328 -1.51 1.36 -16.18
N ASP A 329 -1.25 0.66 -17.28
CA ASP A 329 -1.36 1.22 -18.61
C ASP A 329 -2.48 0.47 -19.34
N PHE A 330 -3.48 1.19 -19.86
CA PHE A 330 -4.59 0.57 -20.61
C PHE A 330 -5.03 1.43 -21.78
N GLU A 331 -5.67 0.81 -22.78
CA GLU A 331 -6.21 1.48 -23.95
C GLU A 331 -7.67 1.89 -23.73
N ARG A 332 -8.02 3.13 -24.10
CA ARG A 332 -9.41 3.61 -24.17
C ARG A 332 -9.55 4.53 -25.38
N ASP A 333 -10.52 4.24 -26.24
CA ASP A 333 -10.78 5.01 -27.48
C ASP A 333 -9.53 5.17 -28.38
N GLY A 334 -8.70 4.12 -28.44
CA GLY A 334 -7.45 4.11 -29.23
C GLY A 334 -6.32 4.97 -28.66
N LYS A 335 -6.42 5.38 -27.39
CA LYS A 335 -5.37 6.09 -26.67
C LYS A 335 -4.87 5.24 -25.51
N SER A 336 -3.55 5.15 -25.40
CA SER A 336 -2.87 4.61 -24.22
C SER A 336 -3.01 5.59 -23.05
N ILE A 337 -3.50 5.10 -21.91
CA ILE A 337 -3.70 5.87 -20.70
C ILE A 337 -2.82 5.27 -19.60
N ALA A 338 -1.91 6.09 -19.08
CA ALA A 338 -1.09 5.80 -17.91
C ALA A 338 -1.81 6.24 -16.63
N ALA A 339 -2.33 5.28 -15.87
CA ALA A 339 -3.21 5.54 -14.74
C ALA A 339 -2.65 5.01 -13.42
N VAL A 340 -3.17 5.59 -12.33
CA VAL A 340 -3.11 5.04 -10.98
C VAL A 340 -4.53 4.75 -10.53
N VAL A 341 -4.74 3.52 -10.08
CA VAL A 341 -6.02 3.00 -9.58
C VAL A 341 -5.95 2.90 -8.07
N GLN A 342 -6.86 3.58 -7.38
CA GLN A 342 -7.05 3.47 -5.94
C GLN A 342 -8.33 2.71 -5.66
N ALA A 343 -8.20 1.46 -5.22
CA ALA A 343 -9.29 0.72 -4.61
C ALA A 343 -9.51 1.18 -3.16
N THR A 344 -10.76 1.22 -2.70
CA THR A 344 -11.11 1.84 -1.41
C THR A 344 -11.94 0.92 -0.51
N LYS A 345 -11.91 1.20 0.80
CA LYS A 345 -12.81 0.58 1.78
C LYS A 345 -14.29 0.88 1.49
N THR A 346 -14.62 1.94 0.74
CA THR A 346 -15.99 2.20 0.26
C THR A 346 -16.43 1.29 -0.90
N GLY A 347 -15.59 0.37 -1.35
CA GLY A 347 -15.93 -0.64 -2.33
C GLY A 347 -15.99 -0.12 -3.77
N VAL A 348 -15.26 0.96 -4.08
CA VAL A 348 -15.16 1.54 -5.43
C VAL A 348 -13.71 1.71 -5.85
N LEU A 349 -13.51 1.92 -7.15
CA LEU A 349 -12.21 2.26 -7.71
C LEU A 349 -12.21 3.71 -8.19
N PHE A 350 -11.25 4.49 -7.73
CA PHE A 350 -10.94 5.79 -8.30
C PHE A 350 -9.75 5.65 -9.24
N ILE A 351 -9.84 6.28 -10.42
CA ILE A 351 -8.85 6.14 -11.48
C ILE A 351 -8.39 7.55 -11.89
N PHE A 352 -7.09 7.78 -11.80
CA PHE A 352 -6.47 9.07 -12.12
C PHE A 352 -5.34 8.88 -13.12
N ASP A 353 -5.12 9.88 -13.97
CA ASP A 353 -3.88 10.02 -14.70
C ASP A 353 -2.73 10.08 -13.70
N ARG A 354 -1.73 9.22 -13.85
CA ARG A 354 -0.71 9.03 -12.79
C ARG A 354 0.26 10.21 -12.68
N GLU A 355 0.47 10.97 -13.74
CA GLU A 355 1.37 12.14 -13.71
C GLU A 355 0.70 13.38 -13.11
N SER A 356 -0.53 13.68 -13.53
CA SER A 356 -1.24 14.92 -13.18
C SER A 356 -2.26 14.77 -12.05
N GLY A 357 -2.67 13.55 -11.74
CA GLY A 357 -3.78 13.24 -10.84
C GLY A 357 -5.15 13.63 -11.42
N ALA A 358 -5.25 13.97 -12.70
CA ALA A 358 -6.54 14.28 -13.33
C ALA A 358 -7.47 13.05 -13.29
N PRO A 359 -8.76 13.20 -12.92
CA PRO A 359 -9.68 12.07 -12.90
C PRO A 359 -9.91 11.53 -14.32
N ILE A 360 -9.79 10.22 -14.48
CA ILE A 360 -10.07 9.54 -15.76
C ILE A 360 -11.58 9.25 -15.91
N ASN A 361 -12.23 8.94 -14.79
CA ASN A 361 -13.68 8.81 -14.70
C ASN A 361 -14.24 10.01 -13.94
N GLU A 362 -15.46 10.44 -14.28
CA GLU A 362 -16.12 11.54 -13.57
C GLU A 362 -16.20 11.24 -12.07
N ILE A 363 -15.87 12.26 -11.27
CA ILE A 363 -16.04 12.28 -9.81
C ILE A 363 -16.93 13.47 -9.49
N ALA A 364 -18.09 13.20 -8.93
CA ALA A 364 -19.07 14.22 -8.55
C ALA A 364 -19.22 14.27 -7.03
N GLU A 365 -19.26 15.48 -6.48
CA GLU A 365 -19.68 15.70 -5.10
C GLU A 365 -21.19 15.43 -4.98
N ARG A 366 -21.56 14.58 -4.02
CA ARG A 366 -22.98 14.31 -3.72
C ARG A 366 -23.25 14.56 -2.25
N ASP A 367 -24.43 15.10 -1.96
CA ASP A 367 -24.91 15.28 -0.60
C ASP A 367 -24.96 13.93 0.14
N VAL A 368 -24.51 13.93 1.39
CA VAL A 368 -24.54 12.78 2.28
C VAL A 368 -25.28 13.11 3.58
N PRO A 369 -25.76 12.10 4.34
CA PRO A 369 -26.49 12.34 5.57
C PRO A 369 -25.70 13.17 6.58
N ARG A 370 -26.40 14.09 7.26
CA ARG A 370 -25.80 14.98 8.28
C ARG A 370 -25.57 14.23 9.60
N SER A 371 -24.62 14.68 10.41
CA SER A 371 -24.51 14.20 11.79
C SER A 371 -25.70 14.70 12.62
N SER A 372 -26.15 13.87 13.57
CA SER A 372 -27.13 14.21 14.60
C SER A 372 -26.48 14.46 15.97
N ILE A 373 -25.15 14.37 16.07
CA ILE A 373 -24.40 14.52 17.32
C ILE A 373 -24.07 16.00 17.54
N GLU A 374 -24.39 16.52 18.72
CA GLU A 374 -24.05 17.89 19.09
C GLU A 374 -22.52 18.11 19.10
N GLY A 375 -22.07 19.19 18.44
CA GLY A 375 -20.65 19.54 18.37
C GLY A 375 -19.82 18.74 17.38
N GLU A 376 -20.37 17.67 16.78
CA GLU A 376 -19.73 16.95 15.68
C GLU A 376 -19.68 17.81 14.40
N PHE A 377 -18.67 17.57 13.59
CA PHE A 377 -18.61 18.05 12.22
C PHE A 377 -18.76 16.85 11.29
N ALA A 378 -19.54 17.00 10.23
CA ALA A 378 -19.65 16.01 9.16
C ALA A 378 -19.63 16.76 7.82
N SER A 379 -18.88 16.24 6.85
CA SER A 379 -18.85 16.85 5.51
C SER A 379 -20.25 16.87 4.89
N PRO A 380 -20.68 17.97 4.25
CA PRO A 380 -21.98 18.01 3.57
C PRO A 380 -22.03 17.08 2.35
N THR A 381 -20.88 16.89 1.69
CA THR A 381 -20.75 16.10 0.46
C THR A 381 -19.60 15.11 0.55
N GLN A 382 -19.64 14.10 -0.31
CA GLN A 382 -18.55 13.16 -0.54
C GLN A 382 -18.31 12.99 -2.05
N PRO A 383 -17.09 12.62 -2.47
CA PRO A 383 -16.79 12.35 -3.86
C PRO A 383 -17.31 10.96 -4.27
N PHE A 384 -18.09 10.91 -5.35
CA PHE A 384 -18.57 9.66 -5.96
C PHE A 384 -18.04 9.53 -7.38
N THR A 385 -17.33 8.44 -7.64
CA THR A 385 -16.87 8.08 -8.98
C THR A 385 -17.96 7.36 -9.79
N THR A 386 -17.89 7.47 -11.11
CA THR A 386 -18.75 6.72 -12.04
C THR A 386 -18.29 5.27 -12.28
N THR A 387 -17.18 4.84 -11.69
CA THR A 387 -16.75 3.43 -11.78
C THR A 387 -17.79 2.51 -11.11
N PRO A 388 -18.13 1.35 -11.71
CA PRO A 388 -19.04 0.40 -11.09
C PRO A 388 -18.57 -0.03 -9.70
N PRO A 389 -19.47 -0.04 -8.69
CA PRO A 389 -19.11 -0.46 -7.34
C PRO A 389 -18.85 -1.96 -7.28
N LEU A 390 -17.85 -2.34 -6.48
CA LEU A 390 -17.44 -3.73 -6.21
C LEU A 390 -18.08 -4.28 -4.93
N ALA A 391 -18.65 -3.40 -4.09
CA ALA A 391 -19.47 -3.75 -2.93
C ALA A 391 -20.74 -2.90 -2.91
N SER A 392 -21.80 -3.38 -2.26
CA SER A 392 -23.02 -2.57 -2.08
C SER A 392 -22.73 -1.31 -1.27
N GLN A 393 -23.25 -0.19 -1.73
CA GLN A 393 -23.17 1.13 -1.07
C GLN A 393 -24.55 1.62 -0.58
N ALA A 394 -25.58 0.81 -0.82
CA ALA A 394 -26.97 1.14 -0.49
C ALA A 394 -27.21 1.05 1.02
N ALA A 395 -28.26 1.72 1.48
CA ALA A 395 -28.77 1.53 2.83
C ALA A 395 -29.19 0.07 3.04
N ILE A 396 -28.95 -0.47 4.23
CA ILE A 396 -29.50 -1.76 4.63
C ILE A 396 -30.87 -1.48 5.22
N THR A 397 -31.91 -2.00 4.60
CA THR A 397 -33.28 -1.76 5.02
C THR A 397 -33.88 -2.97 5.72
N PRO A 398 -35.01 -2.82 6.41
CA PRO A 398 -35.69 -3.95 7.06
C PRO A 398 -36.06 -5.09 6.08
N GLU A 399 -36.19 -4.78 4.78
CA GLU A 399 -36.45 -5.75 3.72
C GLU A 399 -35.26 -6.70 3.46
N ASP A 400 -34.04 -6.21 3.71
CA ASP A 400 -32.78 -6.96 3.61
C ASP A 400 -32.56 -7.93 4.78
N ALA A 401 -33.44 -7.90 5.78
CA ALA A 401 -33.32 -8.76 6.95
C ALA A 401 -33.26 -10.24 6.57
N TRP A 402 -32.27 -10.93 7.12
CA TRP A 402 -32.06 -12.36 6.96
C TRP A 402 -32.30 -13.10 8.28
N GLY A 403 -32.70 -14.37 8.18
CA GLY A 403 -32.82 -15.26 9.34
C GLY A 403 -33.07 -16.70 8.92
N LEU A 404 -32.63 -17.65 9.75
CA LEU A 404 -32.86 -19.09 9.55
C LEU A 404 -34.36 -19.43 9.63
N THR A 405 -35.09 -18.74 10.51
CA THR A 405 -36.55 -18.84 10.65
C THR A 405 -37.22 -17.49 10.41
N PHE A 406 -38.55 -17.50 10.27
CA PHE A 406 -39.32 -16.25 10.16
C PHE A 406 -39.24 -15.39 11.43
N TYR A 407 -39.04 -16.00 12.61
CA TYR A 407 -38.83 -15.26 13.86
C TYR A 407 -37.47 -14.57 13.88
N ASP A 408 -36.41 -15.24 13.42
CA ASP A 408 -35.06 -14.67 13.34
C ASP A 408 -35.03 -13.51 12.35
N ARG A 409 -35.67 -13.71 11.19
CA ARG A 409 -35.82 -12.66 10.18
C ARG A 409 -36.62 -11.47 10.72
N GLY A 410 -37.68 -11.74 11.49
CA GLY A 410 -38.48 -10.71 12.16
C GLY A 410 -37.66 -9.88 13.15
N LYS A 411 -36.88 -10.55 14.02
CA LYS A 411 -35.97 -9.87 14.97
C LYS A 411 -34.89 -9.05 14.28
N CYS A 412 -34.26 -9.60 13.22
CA CYS A 412 -33.27 -8.88 12.43
C CYS A 412 -33.88 -7.62 11.78
N ARG A 413 -35.08 -7.77 11.20
CA ARG A 413 -35.83 -6.66 10.61
C ARG A 413 -36.12 -5.56 11.63
N ASP A 414 -36.56 -5.93 12.83
CA ASP A 414 -36.87 -4.95 13.87
C ASP A 414 -35.60 -4.26 14.39
N ALA A 415 -34.48 -4.98 14.52
CA ALA A 415 -33.18 -4.39 14.84
C ALA A 415 -32.71 -3.39 13.76
N ILE A 416 -32.90 -3.70 12.47
CA ILE A 416 -32.55 -2.77 11.39
C ILE A 416 -33.40 -1.49 11.48
N ARG A 417 -34.70 -1.60 11.81
CA ARG A 417 -35.59 -0.43 11.95
C ARG A 417 -35.19 0.52 13.06
N GLU A 418 -34.57 0.00 14.11
CA GLU A 418 -34.16 0.80 15.27
C GLU A 418 -32.87 1.58 15.00
N LEU A 419 -32.11 1.24 13.96
CA LEU A 419 -30.83 1.84 13.61
C LEU A 419 -30.96 2.81 12.44
N ARG A 420 -30.04 3.77 12.39
CA ARG A 420 -29.91 4.68 11.27
C ARG A 420 -29.20 4.00 10.09
N SER A 421 -29.81 3.96 8.90
CA SER A 421 -29.18 3.44 7.68
C SER A 421 -29.63 4.23 6.46
N GLU A 422 -28.75 5.08 5.95
CA GLU A 422 -29.00 6.00 4.82
C GLU A 422 -27.93 5.84 3.72
N GLY A 423 -27.19 4.72 3.75
CA GLY A 423 -26.10 4.39 2.83
C GLY A 423 -24.72 4.46 3.47
N MET A 424 -23.66 4.26 2.66
CA MET A 424 -22.29 4.06 3.16
C MET A 424 -21.72 5.21 4.00
N PHE A 425 -22.21 6.44 3.82
CA PHE A 425 -21.79 7.63 4.56
C PHE A 425 -22.81 8.07 5.61
N THR A 426 -23.55 7.13 6.21
CA THR A 426 -24.39 7.42 7.38
C THR A 426 -23.50 7.68 8.59
N PRO A 427 -23.48 8.87 9.21
CA PRO A 427 -22.62 9.14 10.36
C PRO A 427 -22.99 8.29 11.59
N PRO A 428 -22.04 8.04 12.51
CA PRO A 428 -22.35 7.51 13.84
C PRO A 428 -23.44 8.35 14.55
N SER A 429 -24.28 7.69 15.34
CA SER A 429 -25.38 8.35 16.05
C SER A 429 -25.65 7.69 17.41
N LEU A 430 -26.30 8.41 18.33
CA LEU A 430 -26.72 7.87 19.64
C LEU A 430 -27.82 6.81 19.53
N GLN A 431 -28.58 6.81 18.43
CA GLN A 431 -29.55 5.77 18.10
C GLN A 431 -28.86 4.47 17.65
N GLY A 432 -27.58 4.55 17.25
CA GLY A 432 -26.88 3.50 16.54
C GLY A 432 -27.02 3.65 15.02
N THR A 433 -26.00 3.23 14.29
CA THR A 433 -25.90 3.38 12.84
C THR A 433 -25.46 2.05 12.22
N ILE A 434 -26.07 1.66 11.10
CA ILE A 434 -25.58 0.57 10.27
C ILE A 434 -24.53 1.11 9.32
N GLN A 435 -23.30 0.63 9.47
CA GLN A 435 -22.20 0.94 8.58
C GLN A 435 -22.04 -0.16 7.54
N ALA A 436 -22.29 0.16 6.26
CA ALA A 436 -22.19 -0.77 5.14
C ALA A 436 -21.64 -0.06 3.89
N PRO A 437 -20.44 -0.44 3.38
CA PRO A 437 -19.51 -1.43 3.94
C PRO A 437 -19.05 -1.07 5.37
N GLY A 438 -18.74 -2.05 6.23
CA GLY A 438 -18.22 -1.77 7.58
C GLY A 438 -16.82 -1.13 7.55
N TYR A 439 -16.24 -0.82 8.72
CA TYR A 439 -14.90 -0.20 8.82
C TYR A 439 -13.76 -1.05 8.23
N ALA A 440 -13.93 -2.37 8.15
CA ALA A 440 -13.01 -3.25 7.41
C ALA A 440 -13.10 -3.06 5.88
N GLY A 441 -14.16 -2.42 5.39
CA GLY A 441 -14.39 -1.98 4.03
C GLY A 441 -14.77 -3.08 3.03
N GLY A 442 -14.92 -2.66 1.77
CA GLY A 442 -15.00 -3.53 0.60
C GLY A 442 -13.62 -4.03 0.18
N ILE A 443 -12.70 -3.12 -0.18
CA ILE A 443 -11.31 -3.46 -0.54
C ILE A 443 -10.35 -2.86 0.48
N ASN A 444 -9.58 -3.74 1.11
CA ASN A 444 -8.61 -3.40 2.16
C ASN A 444 -7.16 -3.58 1.63
N TRP A 445 -6.18 -3.82 2.51
CA TRP A 445 -4.74 -3.92 2.17
C TRP A 445 -4.34 -5.01 1.16
N GLY A 446 -5.24 -5.95 0.85
CA GLY A 446 -5.03 -6.94 -0.21
C GLY A 446 -4.84 -6.30 -1.60
N SER A 447 -5.44 -5.13 -1.83
CA SER A 447 -5.46 -4.43 -3.12
C SER A 447 -6.06 -5.29 -4.26
N VAL A 448 -5.84 -4.89 -5.51
CA VAL A 448 -6.33 -5.52 -6.73
C VAL A 448 -5.19 -6.10 -7.57
N ALA A 449 -5.50 -6.99 -8.51
CA ALA A 449 -4.59 -7.44 -9.55
C ALA A 449 -5.05 -6.89 -10.90
N PHE A 450 -4.09 -6.52 -11.76
CA PHE A 450 -4.36 -6.01 -13.09
C PHE A 450 -3.83 -6.98 -14.15
N ASP A 451 -4.74 -7.58 -14.92
CA ASP A 451 -4.40 -8.34 -16.11
C ASP A 451 -4.29 -7.38 -17.30
N ARG A 452 -3.18 -7.47 -18.03
CA ARG A 452 -2.87 -6.60 -19.18
C ARG A 452 -3.13 -7.27 -20.53
N GLU A 453 -3.42 -8.57 -20.54
CA GLU A 453 -3.81 -9.36 -21.72
C GLU A 453 -5.33 -9.36 -21.88
#